data_AF-A0A950P305-F1
#
_entry.id   AF-A0A950P305-F1
#
_cell.length_a   1.000
_cell.length_b   1.000
_cell.length_c   1.000
_cell.angle_alpha   90.00
_cell.angle_beta   90.00
_cell.angle_gamma   90.00
#
_symmetry.space_group_name_H-M   'P 1'
#
loop_
_entity.id
_entity.type
_entity.pdbx_description
1 polymer ?
#
loop_
_entity_poly.entity_id
_entity_poly.type
_entity_poly.pdbx_seq_one_letter_code
_entity_poly.pdbx_strand_id
1 'polypeptide(L)'
;MPAALAWIGDGVPRMEVAHIERRTRDFTAVGTQLGVAYELRYRVEPNRLALEVVGQRSRQLELGDADFFDLGWSPLFNSLPVIRDGLLKVGPPHEYVMCWVDVPSLEVSRSEQRYEPLGNGLVRFTSGDFAADIRFDDAGFVLDYPGIATRAHG
;
A
#
# COMPACT_ATOMS: atom_id res chain seq x y z
N MET A 1 27.42 17.21 3.21
CA MET A 1 26.77 15.92 2.92
C MET A 1 25.45 15.90 3.66
N PRO A 2 24.31 15.56 3.02
CA PRO A 2 23.05 15.41 3.75
C PRO A 2 23.16 14.21 4.71
N ALA A 3 22.67 14.39 5.94
CA ALA A 3 22.61 13.34 6.95
C ALA A 3 21.18 13.26 7.49
N ALA A 4 20.59 12.06 7.49
CA ALA A 4 19.32 11.78 8.13
C ALA A 4 19.59 11.17 9.50
N LEU A 5 18.98 11.73 10.55
CA LEU A 5 19.06 11.22 11.92
C LEU A 5 17.66 10.87 12.38
N ALA A 6 17.49 9.67 12.94
CA ALA A 6 16.25 9.20 13.53
C ALA A 6 16.56 8.56 14.88
N TRP A 7 15.64 8.69 15.82
CA TRP A 7 15.73 8.07 17.15
C TRP A 7 14.55 7.12 17.30
N ILE A 8 14.83 5.97 17.89
CA ILE A 8 13.92 4.84 17.99
C ILE A 8 13.82 4.46 19.46
N GLY A 9 12.62 4.51 20.03
CA GLY A 9 12.33 3.81 21.30
C GLY A 9 12.10 2.32 21.02
N ASP A 10 12.13 1.45 22.04
CA ASP A 10 12.10 -0.02 21.89
C ASP A 10 11.07 -0.52 20.85
N GLY A 11 11.52 -0.83 19.63
CA GLY A 11 10.67 -1.26 18.51
C GLY A 11 11.22 -0.87 17.13
N VAL A 12 10.55 -1.29 16.06
CA VAL A 12 10.87 -0.85 14.68
C VAL A 12 9.82 0.20 14.28
N PRO A 13 10.19 1.48 14.12
CA PRO A 13 9.24 2.55 13.82
C PRO A 13 8.88 2.46 12.34
N ARG A 14 7.70 1.90 12.08
CA ARG A 14 7.01 2.05 10.81
C ARG A 14 5.66 2.69 11.07
N MET A 15 5.39 3.77 10.35
CA MET A 15 4.11 4.46 10.40
C MET A 15 3.76 4.96 9.00
N GLU A 16 2.50 4.86 8.66
CA GLU A 16 1.93 5.52 7.49
C GLU A 16 0.79 6.43 7.93
N VAL A 17 0.77 7.64 7.38
CA VAL A 17 -0.38 8.55 7.46
C VAL A 17 -0.78 8.93 6.05
N ALA A 18 -2.07 8.81 5.74
CA ALA A 18 -2.60 9.14 4.41
C ALA A 18 -3.86 10.00 4.53
N HIS A 19 -3.96 10.97 3.62
CA HIS A 19 -5.15 11.79 3.38
C HIS A 19 -5.79 11.31 2.08
N ILE A 20 -7.02 10.83 2.17
CA ILE A 20 -7.69 10.10 1.09
C ILE A 20 -8.89 10.90 0.60
N GLU A 21 -9.00 11.08 -0.72
CA GLU A 21 -10.21 11.57 -1.36
C GLU A 21 -10.92 10.40 -2.06
N ARG A 22 -12.00 9.93 -1.44
CA ARG A 22 -12.75 8.76 -1.88
C ARG A 22 -13.70 9.08 -3.02
N ARG A 23 -13.70 8.25 -4.06
CA ARG A 23 -14.71 8.18 -5.13
C ARG A 23 -15.46 6.85 -5.04
N THR A 24 -16.29 6.50 -6.01
CA THR A 24 -17.10 5.25 -5.93
C THR A 24 -16.23 4.00 -6.02
N ARG A 25 -15.32 3.92 -7.00
CA ARG A 25 -14.54 2.70 -7.31
C ARG A 25 -13.02 2.91 -7.25
N ASP A 26 -12.59 4.09 -6.81
CA ASP A 26 -11.20 4.48 -6.68
C ASP A 26 -11.03 5.53 -5.58
N PHE A 27 -9.78 5.90 -5.30
CA PHE A 27 -9.43 7.03 -4.45
C PHE A 27 -8.14 7.67 -4.95
N THR A 28 -7.96 8.95 -4.64
CA THR A 28 -6.63 9.57 -4.64
C THR A 28 -6.16 9.69 -3.20
N ALA A 29 -4.84 9.70 -3.00
CA ALA A 29 -4.29 9.96 -1.68
C ALA A 29 -2.97 10.70 -1.75
N VAL A 30 -2.70 11.47 -0.70
CA VAL A 30 -1.37 11.97 -0.37
C VAL A 30 -1.00 11.38 0.98
N GLY A 31 0.18 10.78 1.09
CA GLY A 31 0.60 10.15 2.33
C GLY A 31 2.09 10.23 2.58
N THR A 32 2.44 9.87 3.81
CA THR A 32 3.82 9.81 4.29
C THR A 32 4.04 8.46 4.96
N GLN A 33 5.09 7.76 4.55
CA GLN A 33 5.66 6.64 5.28
C GLN A 33 6.91 7.10 6.05
N LEU A 34 6.97 6.74 7.32
CA LEU A 34 8.15 6.89 8.16
C LEU A 34 8.71 5.51 8.41
N GLY A 35 9.95 5.30 8.00
CA GLY A 35 10.75 4.13 8.37
C GLY A 35 11.90 4.51 9.30
N VAL A 36 12.68 3.50 9.69
CA VAL A 36 13.87 3.63 10.56
C VAL A 36 14.82 4.75 10.13
N ALA A 37 15.01 4.93 8.82
CA ALA A 37 16.01 5.84 8.27
C ALA A 37 15.52 6.62 7.04
N TYR A 38 14.20 6.65 6.81
CA TYR A 38 13.61 7.36 5.67
C TYR A 38 12.27 8.01 6.04
N GLU A 39 12.01 9.14 5.38
CA GLU A 39 10.67 9.70 5.20
C GLU A 39 10.36 9.62 3.71
N LEU A 40 9.29 8.92 3.35
CA LEU A 40 8.78 8.85 1.98
C LEU A 40 7.45 9.61 1.92
N ARG A 41 7.34 10.58 1.03
CA ARG A 41 6.08 11.23 0.66
C ARG A 41 5.59 10.66 -0.66
N TYR A 42 4.28 10.43 -0.76
CA TYR A 42 3.66 9.98 -1.99
C TYR A 42 2.38 10.74 -2.32
N ARG A 43 2.06 10.77 -3.61
CA ARG A 43 0.73 11.08 -4.13
C ARG A 43 0.33 10.00 -5.12
N VAL A 44 -0.80 9.37 -4.89
CA VAL A 44 -1.40 8.38 -5.78
C VAL A 44 -2.65 8.94 -6.42
N GLU A 45 -2.70 8.81 -7.74
CA GLU A 45 -3.82 9.10 -8.63
C GLU A 45 -4.05 7.86 -9.54
N PRO A 46 -5.20 7.72 -10.21
CA PRO A 46 -5.55 6.47 -10.90
C PRO A 46 -4.47 5.92 -11.84
N ASN A 47 -3.75 6.79 -12.56
CA ASN A 47 -2.71 6.38 -13.50
C ASN A 47 -1.31 6.88 -13.15
N ARG A 48 -1.15 7.57 -12.00
CA ARG A 48 0.10 8.24 -11.63
C ARG A 48 0.45 8.05 -10.17
N LEU A 49 1.73 7.80 -9.92
CA LEU A 49 2.30 7.74 -8.58
C LEU A 49 3.54 8.63 -8.52
N ALA A 50 3.48 9.67 -7.70
CA ALA A 50 4.61 10.53 -7.39
C ALA A 50 5.18 10.15 -6.02
N LEU A 51 6.50 10.04 -5.94
CA LEU A 51 7.24 9.54 -4.77
C LEU A 51 8.43 10.45 -4.48
N GLU A 52 8.70 10.72 -3.21
CA GLU A 52 9.88 11.43 -2.74
C GLU A 52 10.39 10.80 -1.45
N VAL A 53 11.57 10.20 -1.49
CA VAL A 53 12.35 9.96 -0.28
C VAL A 53 13.02 11.28 0.08
N VAL A 54 12.51 11.92 1.13
CA VAL A 54 12.81 13.32 1.47
C VAL A 54 14.30 13.54 1.64
N GLY A 55 14.81 14.56 0.96
CA GLY A 55 16.23 14.92 0.98
C GLY A 55 17.15 13.94 0.23
N GLN A 56 16.59 12.96 -0.48
CA GLN A 56 17.37 11.99 -1.26
C GLN A 56 16.98 11.97 -2.74
N ARG A 57 15.81 11.41 -3.07
CA ARG A 57 15.42 11.12 -4.47
C ARG A 57 13.91 11.21 -4.65
N SER A 58 13.51 11.50 -5.88
CA SER A 58 12.10 11.50 -6.28
C SER A 58 11.91 10.67 -7.54
N ARG A 59 10.72 10.10 -7.70
CA ARG A 59 10.32 9.34 -8.88
C ARG A 59 8.86 9.64 -9.21
N GLN A 60 8.55 9.75 -10.50
CA GLN A 60 7.18 9.77 -11.00
C GLN A 60 6.97 8.54 -11.88
N LEU A 61 5.85 7.86 -11.67
CA LEU A 61 5.48 6.63 -12.35
C LEU A 61 4.14 6.82 -13.04
N GLU A 62 4.04 6.30 -14.26
CA GLU A 62 2.75 6.01 -14.90
C GLU A 62 2.43 4.54 -14.67
N LEU A 63 1.14 4.20 -14.55
CA LEU A 63 0.72 2.84 -14.24
C LEU A 63 1.10 1.83 -15.35
N GLY A 64 1.00 2.25 -16.61
CA GLY A 64 1.30 1.40 -17.77
C GLY A 64 0.34 0.23 -17.87
N ASP A 65 0.87 -0.98 -18.10
CA ASP A 65 0.10 -2.20 -18.27
C ASP A 65 -0.22 -2.93 -16.95
N ALA A 66 0.18 -2.35 -15.81
CA ALA A 66 -0.17 -2.89 -14.50
C ALA A 66 -1.63 -2.57 -14.13
N ASP A 67 -2.25 -3.41 -13.31
CA ASP A 67 -3.60 -3.19 -12.80
C ASP A 67 -3.65 -2.07 -11.77
N PHE A 68 -2.65 -2.03 -10.87
CA PHE A 68 -2.53 -1.04 -9.79
C PHE A 68 -1.07 -0.78 -9.44
N PHE A 69 -0.82 0.34 -8.77
CA PHE A 69 0.43 0.53 -8.03
C PHE A 69 0.41 -0.30 -6.75
N ASP A 70 1.59 -0.71 -6.29
CA ASP A 70 1.78 -1.29 -4.96
C ASP A 70 3.05 -0.70 -4.34
N LEU A 71 2.91 -0.09 -3.16
CA LEU A 71 4.01 0.59 -2.48
C LEU A 71 4.43 -0.24 -1.28
N GLY A 72 5.71 -0.64 -1.25
CA GLY A 72 6.27 -1.41 -0.15
C GLY A 72 5.92 -0.82 1.21
N TRP A 73 5.53 -1.70 2.15
CA TRP A 73 5.11 -1.34 3.50
C TRP A 73 3.83 -0.48 3.61
N SER A 74 3.08 -0.24 2.53
CA SER A 74 1.83 0.52 2.57
C SER A 74 0.60 -0.40 2.55
N PRO A 75 -0.13 -0.58 3.67
CA PRO A 75 -1.44 -1.23 3.63
C PRO A 75 -2.47 -0.48 2.77
N LEU A 76 -2.31 0.83 2.54
CA LEU A 76 -3.28 1.60 1.75
C LEU A 76 -3.39 1.07 0.31
N PHE A 77 -2.28 0.65 -0.30
CA PHE A 77 -2.26 0.24 -1.70
C PHE A 77 -3.01 -1.10 -1.92
N ASN A 78 -3.08 -1.99 -0.92
CA ASN A 78 -3.94 -3.18 -0.97
C ASN A 78 -5.44 -2.83 -1.02
N SER A 79 -5.81 -1.60 -0.65
CA SER A 79 -7.21 -1.13 -0.72
C SER A 79 -7.65 -0.85 -2.16
N LEU A 80 -6.70 -0.58 -3.09
CA LEU A 80 -7.02 -0.26 -4.50
C LEU A 80 -7.83 -1.37 -5.20
N PRO A 81 -7.37 -2.64 -5.27
CA PRO A 81 -8.14 -3.72 -5.87
C PRO A 81 -9.44 -4.01 -5.12
N VAL A 82 -9.41 -3.99 -3.79
CA VAL A 82 -10.58 -4.27 -2.93
C VAL A 82 -11.71 -3.29 -3.21
N ILE A 83 -11.38 -2.02 -3.35
CA ILE A 83 -12.30 -0.93 -3.65
C ILE A 83 -12.82 -1.00 -5.09
N ARG A 84 -11.94 -1.24 -6.08
CA ARG A 84 -12.32 -1.26 -7.50
C ARG A 84 -13.28 -2.42 -7.78
N ASP A 85 -12.92 -3.60 -7.28
CA ASP A 85 -13.54 -4.87 -7.68
C ASP A 85 -14.54 -5.39 -6.62
N GLY A 86 -14.64 -4.73 -5.47
CA GLY A 86 -15.68 -5.00 -4.47
C GLY A 86 -15.44 -6.29 -3.69
N LEU A 87 -14.23 -6.47 -3.18
CA LEU A 87 -13.73 -7.74 -2.63
C LEU A 87 -14.10 -7.99 -1.15
N LEU A 88 -15.08 -7.27 -0.60
CA LEU A 88 -15.48 -7.40 0.81
C LEU A 88 -16.43 -8.58 1.07
N LYS A 89 -17.07 -9.09 0.02
CA LYS A 89 -17.99 -10.24 0.08
C LYS A 89 -17.28 -11.48 -0.43
N VAL A 90 -17.71 -12.65 0.03
CA VAL A 90 -17.17 -13.93 -0.45
C VAL A 90 -17.32 -14.05 -1.97
N GLY A 91 -16.28 -14.53 -2.63
CA GLY A 91 -16.21 -14.59 -4.09
C GLY A 91 -15.04 -15.43 -4.58
N PRO A 92 -14.92 -15.60 -5.90
CA PRO A 92 -13.75 -16.27 -6.48
C PRO A 92 -12.48 -15.43 -6.25
N PRO A 93 -11.29 -16.05 -6.28
CA PRO A 93 -10.04 -15.30 -6.24
C PRO A 93 -9.84 -14.45 -7.49
N HIS A 94 -9.16 -13.32 -7.30
CA HIS A 94 -8.74 -12.39 -8.34
C HIS A 94 -7.22 -12.38 -8.43
N GLU A 95 -6.70 -12.29 -9.65
CA GLU A 95 -5.27 -12.15 -9.94
C GLU A 95 -5.00 -10.74 -10.48
N TYR A 96 -3.91 -10.14 -10.03
CA TYR A 96 -3.50 -8.80 -10.40
C TYR A 96 -2.01 -8.75 -10.73
N VAL A 97 -1.65 -7.90 -11.67
CA VAL A 97 -0.28 -7.51 -11.94
C VAL A 97 -0.06 -6.11 -11.37
N MET A 98 0.75 -5.99 -10.32
CA MET A 98 1.06 -4.71 -9.69
C MET A 98 2.34 -4.08 -10.24
N CYS A 99 2.32 -2.75 -10.35
CA CYS A 99 3.51 -1.92 -10.43
C CYS A 99 4.07 -1.75 -9.00
N TRP A 100 4.86 -2.73 -8.58
CA TRP A 100 5.41 -2.79 -7.23
C TRP A 100 6.62 -1.88 -7.09
N VAL A 101 6.65 -1.11 -6.01
CA VAL A 101 7.71 -0.14 -5.71
C VAL A 101 8.38 -0.50 -4.38
N ASP A 102 9.67 -0.81 -4.45
CA ASP A 102 10.49 -1.04 -3.26
C ASP A 102 10.76 0.27 -2.49
N VAL A 103 10.75 0.19 -1.16
CA VAL A 103 11.01 1.33 -0.27
C VAL A 103 12.15 0.98 0.68
N PRO A 104 13.22 1.81 0.76
CA PRO A 104 13.31 3.18 0.25
C PRO A 104 14.00 3.34 -1.11
N SER A 105 14.35 2.26 -1.82
CA SER A 105 15.15 2.37 -3.06
C SER A 105 14.42 3.09 -4.21
N LEU A 106 13.09 3.00 -4.22
CA LEU A 106 12.17 3.36 -5.31
C LEU A 106 12.40 2.53 -6.59
N GLU A 107 13.00 1.34 -6.47
CA GLU A 107 13.06 0.38 -7.57
C GLU A 107 11.67 -0.16 -7.90
N VAL A 108 11.42 -0.38 -9.19
CA VAL A 108 10.09 -0.78 -9.68
C VAL A 108 10.21 -2.14 -10.35
N SER A 109 9.31 -3.04 -9.99
CA SER A 109 9.21 -4.36 -10.60
C SER A 109 7.75 -4.77 -10.77
N ARG A 110 7.54 -5.78 -11.62
CA ARG A 110 6.24 -6.43 -11.78
C ARG A 110 6.03 -7.40 -10.61
N SER A 111 4.87 -7.34 -9.97
CA SER A 111 4.46 -8.29 -8.92
C SER A 111 3.13 -8.94 -9.29
N GLU A 112 3.09 -10.27 -9.35
CA GLU A 112 1.85 -11.03 -9.54
C GLU A 112 1.26 -11.37 -8.18
N GLN A 113 0.01 -10.96 -7.96
CA GLN A 113 -0.64 -11.04 -6.66
C GLN A 113 -2.03 -11.64 -6.81
N ARG A 114 -2.44 -12.42 -5.81
CA ARG A 114 -3.76 -13.04 -5.76
C ARG A 114 -4.50 -12.62 -4.50
N TYR A 115 -5.76 -12.23 -4.68
CA TYR A 115 -6.68 -11.77 -3.64
C TYR A 115 -7.90 -12.69 -3.63
N GLU A 116 -8.11 -13.42 -2.55
CA GLU A 116 -9.24 -14.33 -2.38
C GLU A 116 -10.22 -13.77 -1.34
N PRO A 117 -11.38 -13.26 -1.78
CA PRO A 117 -12.40 -12.73 -0.89
C PRO A 117 -13.02 -13.84 -0.04
N LEU A 118 -12.76 -13.83 1.26
CA LEU A 118 -13.31 -14.80 2.22
C LEU A 118 -14.66 -14.34 2.80
N GLY A 119 -15.04 -13.08 2.54
CA GLY A 119 -16.25 -12.45 3.05
C GLY A 119 -16.04 -11.74 4.39
N ASN A 120 -17.04 -10.96 4.81
CA ASN A 120 -17.00 -10.15 6.03
C ASN A 120 -15.77 -9.22 6.12
N GLY A 121 -15.35 -8.65 4.97
CA GLY A 121 -14.19 -7.77 4.90
C GLY A 121 -12.84 -8.47 5.07
N LEU A 122 -12.79 -9.81 4.98
CA LEU A 122 -11.53 -10.56 5.02
C LEU A 122 -11.13 -11.00 3.61
N VAL A 123 -9.88 -10.73 3.23
CA VAL A 123 -9.30 -11.14 1.95
C VAL A 123 -7.98 -11.86 2.20
N ARG A 124 -7.85 -13.08 1.69
CA ARG A 124 -6.56 -13.78 1.68
C ARG A 124 -5.71 -13.27 0.54
N PHE A 125 -4.63 -12.61 0.90
CA PHE A 125 -3.60 -12.12 0.00
C PHE A 125 -2.48 -13.15 -0.13
N THR A 126 -1.99 -13.35 -1.36
CA THR A 126 -0.80 -14.16 -1.64
C THR A 126 0.06 -13.52 -2.73
N SER A 127 1.37 -13.50 -2.52
CA SER A 127 2.38 -13.03 -3.48
C SER A 127 3.68 -13.80 -3.27
N GLY A 128 4.07 -14.64 -4.24
CA GLY A 128 5.18 -15.59 -4.05
C GLY A 128 4.92 -16.50 -2.85
N ASP A 129 5.92 -16.62 -1.96
CA ASP A 129 5.82 -17.44 -0.74
C ASP A 129 5.11 -16.73 0.43
N PHE A 130 4.75 -15.46 0.27
CA PHE A 130 4.08 -14.68 1.31
C PHE A 130 2.56 -14.82 1.19
N ALA A 131 1.91 -15.00 2.34
CA ALA A 131 0.46 -15.04 2.45
C ALA A 131 0.00 -14.34 3.74
N ALA A 132 -1.12 -13.63 3.67
CA ALA A 132 -1.75 -13.02 4.84
C ALA A 132 -3.27 -12.89 4.64
N ASP A 133 -4.03 -13.04 5.72
CA ASP A 133 -5.46 -12.71 5.73
C ASP A 133 -5.61 -11.26 6.17
N ILE A 134 -5.87 -10.37 5.21
CA ILE A 134 -5.98 -8.92 5.44
C ILE A 134 -7.43 -8.58 5.77
N ARG A 135 -7.63 -7.85 6.86
CA ARG A 135 -8.95 -7.35 7.27
C ARG A 135 -9.15 -5.93 6.78
N PHE A 136 -10.30 -5.67 6.20
CA PHE A 136 -10.74 -4.36 5.70
C PHE A 136 -11.99 -3.91 6.46
N ASP A 137 -12.21 -2.60 6.50
CA ASP A 137 -13.49 -2.03 6.91
C ASP A 137 -14.52 -2.06 5.76
N ASP A 138 -15.74 -1.60 6.07
CA ASP A 138 -16.86 -1.56 5.11
C ASP A 138 -16.61 -0.60 3.93
N ALA A 139 -15.64 0.32 4.05
CA ALA A 139 -15.25 1.23 2.98
C ALA A 139 -14.15 0.66 2.07
N GLY A 140 -13.57 -0.49 2.45
CA GLY A 140 -12.52 -1.17 1.71
C GLY A 140 -11.11 -0.76 2.10
N PHE A 141 -10.92 -0.14 3.26
CA PHE A 141 -9.59 0.23 3.77
C PHE A 141 -9.10 -0.77 4.82
N VAL A 142 -7.81 -1.07 4.78
CA VAL A 142 -7.17 -2.00 5.71
C VAL A 142 -7.39 -1.57 7.17
N LEU A 143 -7.80 -2.54 7.98
CA LEU A 143 -7.88 -2.49 9.44
C LEU A 143 -6.67 -3.21 10.06
N ASP A 144 -6.36 -4.41 9.54
CA ASP A 144 -5.26 -5.22 10.04
C ASP A 144 -4.64 -6.01 8.90
N TYR A 145 -3.33 -5.89 8.77
CA TYR A 145 -2.50 -6.63 7.84
C TYR A 145 -1.38 -7.29 8.65
N PRO A 146 -1.53 -8.59 8.99
CA PRO A 146 -0.56 -9.32 9.79
C PRO A 146 0.87 -9.19 9.27
N GLY A 147 1.78 -8.78 10.16
CA GLY A 147 3.20 -8.58 9.85
C GLY A 147 3.55 -7.26 9.16
N ILE A 148 2.56 -6.48 8.71
CA ILE A 148 2.75 -5.21 8.02
C ILE A 148 2.30 -4.04 8.89
N ALA A 149 1.01 -3.95 9.21
CA ALA A 149 0.44 -2.82 9.95
C ALA A 149 -0.96 -3.13 10.49
N THR A 150 -1.30 -2.49 11.60
CA THR A 150 -2.68 -2.40 12.10
C THR A 150 -3.07 -0.92 12.10
N ARG A 151 -4.30 -0.61 11.69
CA ARG A 151 -4.81 0.76 11.66
C ARG A 151 -4.89 1.30 13.09
N ALA A 152 -4.29 2.47 13.33
CA ALA A 152 -4.42 3.14 14.62
C ALA A 152 -5.87 3.62 14.84
N HIS A 153 -6.31 3.56 16.10
CA HIS A 153 -7.57 4.15 16.55
C HIS A 153 -7.23 5.42 17.33
N GLY A 154 -7.83 6.54 16.92
CA GLY A 154 -7.76 7.82 17.65
C GLY A 154 -8.92 7.97 18.63
#